data_AF-F0FZI4-F1
#
_entry.id   AF-F0FZI4-F1
#
_cell.length_a   1.000
_cell.length_b   1.000
_cell.length_c   1.000
_cell.angle_alpha   90.00
_cell.angle_beta   90.00
_cell.angle_gamma   90.00
#
_symmetry.space_group_name_H-M   'P 1'
#
loop_
_entity.id
_entity.type
_entity.pdbx_description
1 polymer ?
#
loop_
_entity_poly.entity_id
_entity_poly.type
_entity_poly.pdbx_seq_one_letter_code
_entity_poly.pdbx_strand_id
1 'polypeptide(L)'
;AGAAALLFPDTRVAGAIGLIVLLAAFAAGLAINIVRGHTDIDCGCSGFGATRAPAHAPRGIGWLHVARVLLLVALVATALVEPGARAVVWFDYLTLFFSVLLIVCALLTLDVLLANLPRLSHLRNS
;
A
#
# COMPACT_ATOMS: atom_id res chain seq x y z
N ALA A 1 -2.29 11.50 11.02
CA ALA A 1 -3.60 11.99 11.48
C ALA A 1 -4.74 11.06 11.05
N GLY A 2 -4.99 10.86 9.74
CA GLY A 2 -6.10 10.02 9.24
C GLY A 2 -6.13 8.59 9.79
N ALA A 3 -5.00 7.87 9.78
CA ALA A 3 -4.93 6.51 10.33
C ALA A 3 -5.20 6.44 11.84
N ALA A 4 -4.80 7.46 12.60
CA ALA A 4 -5.08 7.52 14.03
C ALA A 4 -6.57 7.82 14.30
N ALA A 5 -7.23 8.59 13.43
CA ALA A 5 -8.66 8.88 13.53
C ALA A 5 -9.54 7.64 13.32
N LEU A 6 -9.05 6.57 12.68
CA LEU A 6 -9.77 5.30 12.57
C LEU A 6 -9.87 4.54 13.90
N LEU A 7 -8.98 4.82 14.87
CA LEU A 7 -8.97 4.13 16.16
C LEU A 7 -10.11 4.58 17.08
N PHE A 8 -10.65 5.79 16.86
CA PHE A 8 -11.71 6.35 17.67
C PHE A 8 -13.06 6.22 16.95
N PRO A 9 -14.10 5.66 17.59
CA PRO A 9 -15.41 5.45 16.97
C PRO A 9 -15.99 6.72 16.36
N ASP A 10 -15.91 7.84 17.10
CA ASP A 10 -16.51 9.12 16.70
C ASP A 10 -15.85 9.73 15.46
N THR A 11 -14.57 9.45 15.23
CA THR A 11 -13.81 9.99 14.09
C THR A 11 -13.57 8.97 13.00
N ARG A 12 -14.02 7.72 13.18
CA ARG A 12 -13.74 6.60 12.27
C ARG A 12 -14.21 6.88 10.85
N VAL A 13 -15.45 7.33 10.69
CA VAL A 13 -16.05 7.58 9.37
C VAL A 13 -15.36 8.75 8.67
N ALA A 14 -15.17 9.88 9.37
CA ALA A 14 -14.49 11.05 8.83
C ALA A 14 -13.03 10.74 8.47
N GLY A 15 -12.33 9.99 9.32
CA GLY A 15 -10.96 9.53 9.08
C GLY A 15 -10.85 8.58 7.89
N ALA A 16 -11.80 7.63 7.75
CA ALA A 16 -11.86 6.71 6.63
C ALA A 16 -12.12 7.44 5.30
N ILE A 17 -13.08 8.35 5.25
CA ILE A 17 -13.36 9.17 4.06
C ILE A 17 -12.13 9.98 3.67
N GLY A 18 -11.50 10.67 4.63
CA GLY A 18 -10.30 11.46 4.37
C GLY A 18 -9.15 10.63 3.81
N LEU A 19 -8.92 9.43 4.35
CA LEU A 19 -7.91 8.50 3.83
C LEU A 19 -8.26 7.97 2.44
N ILE A 20 -9.51 7.59 2.19
CA ILE A 20 -9.97 7.10 0.89
C ILE A 20 -9.73 8.17 -0.17
N VAL A 21 -10.15 9.42 0.08
CA VAL A 21 -9.97 10.54 -0.86
C VAL A 21 -8.50 10.78 -1.13
N LEU A 22 -7.67 10.82 -0.08
CA LEU A 22 -6.23 11.04 -0.21
C LEU A 22 -5.55 9.95 -1.03
N LEU A 23 -5.82 8.68 -0.69
CA LEU A 23 -5.23 7.53 -1.37
C LEU A 23 -5.74 7.39 -2.82
N ALA A 24 -7.02 7.68 -3.07
CA ALA A 24 -7.58 7.67 -4.42
C ALA A 24 -7.00 8.79 -5.28
N ALA A 25 -6.83 9.99 -4.74
CA ALA A 25 -6.16 11.09 -5.44
C ALA A 25 -4.70 10.74 -5.76
N PHE A 26 -4.00 10.10 -4.82
CA PHE A 26 -2.64 9.60 -5.07
C PHE A 26 -2.62 8.54 -6.17
N ALA A 27 -3.48 7.52 -6.10
CA ALA A 27 -3.59 6.49 -7.13
C ALA A 27 -3.91 7.07 -8.52
N ALA A 28 -4.78 8.08 -8.58
CA ALA A 28 -5.08 8.81 -9.81
C ALA A 28 -3.84 9.53 -10.36
N GLY A 29 -3.06 10.21 -9.51
CA GLY A 29 -1.80 10.83 -9.90
C GLY A 29 -0.80 9.84 -10.50
N LEU A 30 -0.64 8.66 -9.87
CA LEU A 30 0.20 7.59 -10.41
C LEU A 30 -0.31 7.11 -11.77
N ALA A 31 -1.60 6.82 -11.88
CA ALA A 31 -2.21 6.33 -13.11
C ALA A 31 -2.08 7.34 -14.26
N ILE A 32 -2.30 8.63 -13.99
CA ILE A 32 -2.14 9.71 -14.97
C ILE A 32 -0.69 9.78 -15.46
N ASN A 33 0.29 9.71 -14.55
CA ASN A 33 1.71 9.73 -14.95
C ASN A 33 2.09 8.51 -15.77
N ILE A 34 1.62 7.31 -15.39
CA ILE A 34 1.86 6.08 -16.16
C ILE A 34 1.26 6.16 -17.57
N VAL A 35 0.01 6.63 -17.67
CA VAL A 35 -0.67 6.80 -18.98
C VAL A 35 0.02 7.85 -19.84
N ARG A 36 0.63 8.88 -19.23
CA ARG A 36 1.45 9.88 -19.92
C ARG A 36 2.87 9.41 -20.23
N GLY A 37 3.26 8.21 -19.82
CA GLY A 37 4.61 7.66 -20.03
C GLY A 37 5.67 8.17 -19.05
N HIS A 38 5.29 8.99 -18.05
CA HIS A 38 6.17 9.46 -16.99
C HIS A 38 6.33 8.41 -15.89
N THR A 39 7.05 7.34 -16.21
CA THR A 39 7.28 6.21 -15.31
C THR A 39 8.62 6.27 -14.59
N ASP A 40 9.45 7.28 -14.79
CA ASP A 40 10.77 7.44 -14.16
C ASP A 40 10.72 7.98 -12.73
N ILE A 41 9.53 8.35 -12.25
CA ILE A 41 9.28 8.88 -10.91
C ILE A 41 9.21 7.73 -9.91
N ASP A 42 9.74 7.93 -8.70
CA ASP A 42 9.59 6.98 -7.59
C ASP A 42 8.28 7.26 -6.82
N CYS A 43 7.53 6.23 -6.44
CA CYS A 43 6.32 6.41 -5.63
C CYS A 43 6.62 6.79 -4.18
N GLY A 44 7.88 6.68 -3.74
CA GLY A 44 8.32 6.99 -2.37
C GLY A 44 7.82 5.99 -1.31
N CYS A 45 7.10 4.94 -1.73
CA CYS A 45 6.52 3.93 -0.85
C CYS A 45 7.56 2.96 -0.28
N SER A 46 8.80 2.98 -0.81
CA SER A 46 9.93 2.11 -0.49
C SER A 46 10.78 2.60 0.69
N GLY A 47 10.25 3.48 1.55
CA GLY A 47 10.99 4.25 2.56
C GLY A 47 11.96 3.49 3.48
N PHE A 48 11.77 2.18 3.70
CA PHE A 48 12.72 1.34 4.47
C PHE A 48 13.75 0.57 3.62
N GLY A 49 13.49 0.37 2.31
CA GLY A 49 14.40 -0.28 1.36
C GLY A 49 15.31 0.68 0.59
N ALA A 50 15.00 1.99 0.60
CA ALA A 50 15.77 3.02 -0.08
C ALA A 50 17.25 3.07 0.37
N THR A 51 17.55 2.69 1.61
CA THR A 51 18.92 2.66 2.17
C THR A 51 19.79 1.50 1.67
N ARG A 52 19.18 0.44 1.10
CA ARG A 52 19.89 -0.75 0.59
C ARG A 52 19.83 -0.91 -0.92
N ALA A 53 18.98 -0.18 -1.62
CA ALA A 53 18.88 -0.26 -3.07
C ALA A 53 20.08 0.46 -3.71
N PRO A 54 20.84 -0.19 -4.62
CA PRO A 54 21.95 0.46 -5.33
C PRO A 54 21.44 1.72 -6.04
N ALA A 55 22.28 2.75 -6.12
CA ALA A 55 21.93 4.07 -6.67
C ALA A 55 21.33 4.00 -8.09
N HIS A 56 21.54 2.91 -8.82
CA HIS A 56 21.15 2.70 -10.22
C HIS A 56 20.03 1.66 -10.44
N ALA A 57 19.30 1.23 -9.40
CA ALA A 57 18.10 0.43 -9.63
C ALA A 57 17.02 1.30 -10.32
N PRO A 58 16.35 0.84 -11.40
CA PRO A 58 15.27 1.58 -12.01
C PRO A 58 14.09 1.67 -11.02
N ARG A 59 13.89 2.85 -10.42
CA ARG A 59 12.86 3.12 -9.40
C ARG A 59 11.58 3.70 -10.02
N GLY A 60 11.18 3.15 -11.17
CA GLY A 60 10.06 3.70 -11.90
C GLY A 60 8.70 3.27 -11.35
N ILE A 61 7.73 4.19 -11.32
CA ILE A 61 6.33 3.84 -11.06
C ILE A 61 5.76 2.95 -12.16
N GLY A 62 4.83 2.08 -11.79
CA GLY A 62 4.16 1.17 -12.70
C GLY A 62 2.80 0.75 -12.15
N TRP A 63 2.00 0.04 -12.95
CA TRP A 63 0.62 -0.32 -12.61
C TRP A 63 0.47 -1.11 -11.29
N LEU A 64 1.50 -1.86 -10.88
CA LEU A 64 1.51 -2.55 -9.59
C LEU A 64 1.51 -1.57 -8.40
N HIS A 65 2.12 -0.39 -8.54
CA HIS A 65 2.07 0.66 -7.51
C HIS A 65 0.66 1.24 -7.39
N VAL A 66 -0.05 1.42 -8.52
CA VAL A 66 -1.48 1.81 -8.51
C VAL A 66 -2.31 0.74 -7.81
N ALA A 67 -2.12 -0.54 -8.17
CA ALA A 67 -2.83 -1.66 -7.55
C ALA A 67 -2.62 -1.73 -6.03
N ARG A 68 -1.39 -1.50 -5.55
CA ARG A 68 -1.06 -1.43 -4.12
C ARG A 68 -1.85 -0.34 -3.40
N VAL A 69 -1.88 0.87 -3.96
CA VAL A 69 -2.63 1.98 -3.35
C VAL A 69 -4.14 1.71 -3.37
N LEU A 70 -4.67 1.14 -4.46
CA LEU A 70 -6.07 0.74 -4.54
C LEU A 70 -6.44 -0.36 -3.55
N LEU A 71 -5.54 -1.30 -3.27
CA LEU A 71 -5.73 -2.29 -2.22
C LEU A 71 -5.83 -1.63 -0.83
N LEU A 72 -5.00 -0.62 -0.55
CA LEU A 72 -5.10 0.16 0.68
C LEU A 72 -6.42 0.93 0.77
N VAL A 73 -6.91 1.51 -0.33
CA VAL A 73 -8.24 2.13 -0.39
C VAL A 73 -9.33 1.12 -0.04
N ALA A 74 -9.28 -0.09 -0.62
CA ALA A 74 -10.26 -1.14 -0.35
C ALA A 74 -10.23 -1.57 1.13
N LEU A 75 -9.04 -1.70 1.73
CA LEU A 75 -8.90 -2.00 3.16
C LEU A 75 -9.48 -0.89 4.04
N VAL A 76 -9.21 0.39 3.73
CA VAL A 76 -9.78 1.52 4.48
C VAL A 76 -11.29 1.59 4.32
N ALA A 77 -11.85 1.24 3.15
CA ALA A 77 -13.29 1.21 2.92
C ALA A 77 -14.02 0.22 3.84
N THR A 78 -13.36 -0.86 4.31
CA THR A 78 -13.95 -1.75 5.32
C THR A 78 -14.23 -1.04 6.65
N ALA A 79 -13.55 0.08 6.93
CA ALA A 79 -13.83 0.91 8.10
C ALA A 79 -15.15 1.69 7.99
N LEU A 80 -15.84 1.66 6.85
CA LEU A 80 -17.19 2.21 6.70
C LEU A 80 -18.28 1.17 7.00
N VAL A 81 -17.91 -0.11 7.16
CA VAL A 81 -18.87 -1.16 7.52
C VAL A 81 -19.23 -1.04 9.00
N GLU A 82 -20.52 -1.16 9.30
CA GLU A 82 -21.03 -1.12 10.67
C GLU A 82 -20.44 -2.29 11.49
N PRO A 83 -19.88 -2.04 12.68
CA PRO A 83 -19.38 -3.12 13.52
C PRO A 83 -20.52 -4.07 13.90
N GLY A 84 -20.34 -5.36 13.64
CA GLY A 84 -21.31 -6.36 14.09
C GLY A 84 -21.36 -6.42 15.62
N ALA A 85 -22.49 -6.87 16.19
CA ALA A 85 -22.71 -6.99 17.64
C ALA A 85 -21.82 -8.05 18.36
N ARG A 86 -20.81 -8.59 17.67
CA ARG A 86 -19.89 -9.59 18.21
C ARG A 86 -18.89 -8.90 19.14
N ALA A 87 -18.79 -9.39 20.38
CA ALA A 87 -17.78 -8.94 21.32
C ALA A 87 -16.37 -9.25 20.80
N VAL A 88 -15.47 -8.26 20.88
CA VAL A 88 -14.06 -8.41 20.55
C VAL A 88 -13.38 -9.19 21.67
N VAL A 89 -12.76 -10.31 21.32
CA VAL A 89 -12.03 -11.18 22.24
C VAL A 89 -10.52 -11.09 21.99
N TRP A 90 -9.70 -11.58 22.92
CA TRP A 90 -8.23 -11.52 22.84
C TRP A 90 -7.66 -12.06 21.52
N PHE A 91 -8.30 -13.09 20.95
CA PHE A 91 -7.89 -13.70 19.69
C PHE A 91 -8.02 -12.75 18.49
N ASP A 92 -8.97 -11.82 18.53
CA ASP A 92 -9.15 -10.82 17.47
C ASP A 92 -7.95 -9.85 17.44
N TYR A 93 -7.41 -9.47 18.60
CA TYR A 93 -6.20 -8.63 18.68
C TYR A 93 -4.96 -9.36 18.17
N LEU A 94 -4.81 -10.65 18.49
CA LEU A 94 -3.71 -11.47 17.99
C LEU A 94 -3.78 -11.60 16.46
N THR A 95 -4.98 -11.87 15.94
CA THR A 95 -5.24 -11.94 14.50
C THR A 95 -4.93 -10.62 13.81
N LEU A 96 -5.35 -9.50 14.39
CA LEU A 96 -5.06 -8.16 13.87
C LEU A 96 -3.54 -7.91 13.81
N PHE A 97 -2.82 -8.21 14.88
CA PHE A 97 -1.37 -8.02 14.96
C PHE A 97 -0.63 -8.79 13.85
N PHE A 98 -0.90 -10.10 13.72
CA PHE A 98 -0.26 -10.91 12.69
C PHE A 98 -0.70 -10.52 11.27
N SER A 99 -1.95 -10.09 11.09
CA SER A 99 -2.43 -9.62 9.78
C SER A 99 -1.69 -8.35 9.36
N VAL A 100 -1.52 -7.38 10.25
CA VAL A 100 -0.75 -6.16 9.97
C VAL A 100 0.69 -6.50 9.64
N LEU A 101 1.33 -7.37 10.43
CA LEU A 101 2.71 -7.80 10.17
C LEU A 101 2.85 -8.51 8.83
N LEU A 102 1.92 -9.40 8.49
CA LEU A 102 1.90 -10.13 7.23
C LEU A 102 1.69 -9.19 6.04
N ILE A 103 0.79 -8.20 6.15
CA ILE A 103 0.62 -7.16 5.12
C ILE A 103 1.92 -6.39 4.92
N VAL A 104 2.57 -5.93 6.01
CA VAL A 104 3.85 -5.20 5.91
C VAL A 104 4.92 -6.06 5.24
N CYS A 105 5.07 -7.31 5.67
CA CYS A 105 6.02 -8.25 5.06
C CYS A 105 5.72 -8.47 3.56
N ALA A 106 4.46 -8.70 3.19
CA ALA A 106 4.04 -8.88 1.81
C ALA A 106 4.33 -7.65 0.94
N LEU A 107 4.10 -6.46 1.48
CA LEU A 107 4.42 -5.21 0.79
C LEU A 107 5.92 -5.04 0.56
N LEU A 108 6.76 -5.37 1.56
CA LEU A 108 8.21 -5.31 1.43
C LEU A 108 8.76 -6.36 0.45
N THR A 109 8.22 -7.59 0.47
CA THR A 109 8.65 -8.63 -0.48
C THR A 109 8.26 -8.29 -1.91
N LEU A 110 7.08 -7.70 -2.12
CA LEU A 110 6.69 -7.17 -3.43
C LEU A 110 7.64 -6.09 -3.92
N ASP A 111 8.06 -5.17 -3.03
CA ASP A 111 9.02 -4.12 -3.39
C ASP A 111 10.37 -4.71 -3.81
N VAL A 112 10.88 -5.71 -3.07
CA VAL A 112 12.11 -6.42 -3.43
C VAL A 112 11.96 -7.17 -4.75
N LEU A 113 10.83 -7.85 -4.97
CA LEU A 113 10.58 -8.57 -6.21
C LEU A 113 10.53 -7.62 -7.41
N LEU A 114 9.85 -6.48 -7.26
CA LEU A 114 9.78 -5.42 -8.27
C LEU A 114 11.15 -4.87 -8.62
N ALA A 115 12.00 -4.62 -7.62
CA ALA A 115 13.36 -4.15 -7.83
C ALA A 115 14.24 -5.17 -8.59
N ASN A 116 13.93 -6.47 -8.49
CA ASN A 116 14.70 -7.55 -9.11
C ASN A 116 14.07 -8.10 -10.41
N LEU A 117 12.87 -7.67 -10.79
CA LEU A 117 12.18 -8.09 -12.02
C LEU A 117 13.05 -8.01 -13.28
N PRO A 118 13.82 -6.94 -13.54
CA PRO A 118 14.66 -6.84 -14.73
C PRO A 118 15.72 -7.96 -14.82
N ARG A 119 16.29 -8.34 -13.66
CA ARG A 119 17.27 -9.44 -13.58
C ARG A 119 16.62 -10.80 -13.85
N LEU A 120 15.40 -11.01 -13.33
CA LEU A 120 14.63 -12.24 -13.59
C LEU A 120 14.24 -12.37 -15.06
N SER A 121 13.84 -11.27 -15.72
CA SER A 121 13.53 -11.31 -17.16
C SER A 121 14.75 -11.64 -18.02
N HIS A 122 15.95 -11.19 -17.62
CA HIS A 122 17.18 -11.51 -18.32
C HIS A 122 17.51 -13.01 -18.21
N LEU A 123 17.38 -13.60 -17.02
CA LEU A 123 17.62 -15.04 -16.80
C LEU A 123 16.62 -15.94 -17.54
N ARG A 124 15.38 -15.47 -17.74
CA ARG A 124 14.35 -16.21 -18.49
C ARG A 124 14.59 -16.20 -20.00
N ASN A 125 15.24 -15.16 -20.52
CA ASN A 125 15.50 -14.97 -21.95
C ASN A 125 16.94 -15.33 -22.36
N SER A 126 17.72 -15.95 -21.46
CA SER A 126 19.04 -16.54 -21.73
C SER A 126 18.89 -18.05 -21.90
#